data_AF-A0A535CXF6-F1
#
_entry.id   AF-A0A535CXF6-F1
#
_cell.length_a   1.000
_cell.length_b   1.000
_cell.length_c   1.000
_cell.angle_alpha   90.00
_cell.angle_beta   90.00
_cell.angle_gamma   90.00
#
_symmetry.space_group_name_H-M   'P 1'
#
loop_
_entity.id
_entity.type
_entity.pdbx_description
1 polymer ?
#
loop_
_entity_poly.entity_id
_entity_poly.type
_entity_poly.pdbx_seq_one_letter_code
_entity_poly.pdbx_strand_id
1 'polypeptide(L)'
;MNSTDRVAFYETMLDTFLAKAKDGGYIVLEVVGGADEYVQYRRCGDRILGEVGSRQWADPERPLPASAVDSLALLGFSGGGPERNFARESVPGSKTELAELTERLFRMPRAEPFTRDMVEARLRAKGLHYLRDENGDFQFDIACDGADEPVTIWIAVEGHAANIFRIFGGSRRRPLPATREEALERCNQWNREHRWATAVIEDGEHGWSVFAKTDADLAAHSRVLDLDR
;
A
#
# COMPACT_ATOMS: atom_id res chain seq x y z
N MET A 1 11.98 6.88 -18.57
CA MET A 1 11.47 8.19 -19.05
C MET A 1 11.19 9.05 -17.83
N ASN A 2 11.71 10.29 -17.77
CA ASN A 2 11.39 11.20 -16.66
C ASN A 2 9.97 11.77 -16.83
N SER A 3 9.47 12.54 -15.86
CA SER A 3 8.09 13.07 -15.89
C SER A 3 7.86 14.06 -17.04
N THR A 4 8.84 14.94 -17.31
CA THR A 4 8.78 15.92 -18.41
C THR A 4 8.68 15.23 -19.78
N ASP A 5 9.51 14.20 -20.00
CA ASP A 5 9.49 13.42 -21.23
C ASP A 5 8.14 12.69 -21.43
N ARG A 6 7.53 12.19 -20.34
CA ARG A 6 6.20 11.56 -20.37
C ARG A 6 5.11 12.54 -20.75
N VAL A 7 5.08 13.73 -20.13
CA VAL A 7 4.09 14.76 -20.45
C VAL A 7 4.19 15.16 -21.92
N ALA A 8 5.39 15.42 -22.44
CA ALA A 8 5.58 15.77 -23.86
C ALA A 8 5.12 14.65 -24.81
N PHE A 9 5.36 13.38 -24.43
CA PHE A 9 4.85 12.23 -25.16
C PHE A 9 3.31 12.18 -25.18
N TYR A 10 2.66 12.38 -24.02
CA TYR A 10 1.21 12.43 -23.93
C TYR A 10 0.62 13.58 -24.74
N GLU A 11 1.22 14.78 -24.68
CA GLU A 11 0.77 15.94 -25.45
C GLU A 11 0.71 15.63 -26.96
N THR A 12 1.70 14.91 -27.49
CA THR A 12 1.75 14.55 -28.92
C THR A 12 0.59 13.65 -29.32
N MET A 13 0.27 12.66 -28.49
CA MET A 13 -0.86 11.75 -28.75
C MET A 13 -2.20 12.47 -28.58
N LEU A 14 -2.32 13.29 -27.55
CA LEU A 14 -3.54 14.03 -27.22
C LEU A 14 -3.84 15.13 -28.24
N ASP A 15 -2.82 15.79 -28.80
CA ASP A 15 -2.98 16.74 -29.91
C ASP A 15 -3.64 16.07 -31.11
N THR A 16 -3.16 14.88 -31.47
CA THR A 16 -3.72 14.09 -32.57
C THR A 16 -5.17 13.66 -32.27
N PHE A 17 -5.43 13.21 -31.05
CA PHE A 17 -6.78 12.84 -30.61
C PHE A 17 -7.74 14.03 -30.69
N LEU A 18 -7.40 15.17 -30.11
CA LEU A 18 -8.25 16.36 -30.07
C LEU A 18 -8.55 16.91 -31.47
N ALA A 19 -7.58 16.84 -32.38
CA ALA A 19 -7.71 17.32 -33.76
C ALA A 19 -8.55 16.39 -34.64
N LYS A 20 -8.51 15.07 -34.41
CA LYS A 20 -9.05 14.07 -35.35
C LYS A 20 -10.22 13.24 -34.83
N ALA A 21 -10.42 13.15 -33.52
CA ALA A 21 -11.48 12.35 -32.95
C ALA A 21 -12.85 12.94 -33.31
N LYS A 22 -13.69 12.10 -33.93
CA LYS A 22 -15.11 12.38 -34.12
C LYS A 22 -15.85 12.19 -32.79
N ASP A 23 -17.12 12.59 -32.76
CA ASP A 23 -17.99 12.26 -31.64
C ASP A 23 -18.03 10.74 -31.39
N GLY A 24 -17.92 10.33 -30.12
CA GLY A 24 -17.73 8.94 -29.71
C GLY A 24 -16.32 8.38 -29.89
N GLY A 25 -15.43 9.09 -30.58
CA GLY A 25 -14.02 8.70 -30.74
C GLY A 25 -13.28 8.75 -29.41
N TYR A 26 -12.37 7.81 -29.20
CA TYR A 26 -11.63 7.67 -27.94
C TYR A 26 -10.14 7.40 -28.17
N ILE A 27 -9.36 7.67 -27.14
CA ILE A 27 -7.97 7.25 -26.99
C ILE A 27 -7.82 6.55 -25.65
N VAL A 28 -7.12 5.42 -25.65
CA VAL A 28 -6.73 4.70 -24.43
C VAL A 28 -5.21 4.78 -24.32
N LEU A 29 -4.75 5.21 -23.16
CA LEU A 29 -3.35 5.20 -22.78
C LEU A 29 -3.18 4.10 -21.75
N GLU A 30 -2.32 3.13 -22.03
CA GLU A 30 -2.13 1.94 -21.19
C GLU A 30 -0.68 1.84 -20.71
N VAL A 31 -0.50 1.28 -19.52
CA VAL A 31 0.84 0.90 -19.04
C VAL A 31 1.22 -0.44 -19.63
N VAL A 32 2.39 -0.52 -20.28
CA VAL A 32 2.89 -1.76 -20.85
C VAL A 32 3.02 -2.83 -19.76
N GLY A 33 2.37 -3.98 -19.95
CA GLY A 33 2.32 -5.07 -18.97
C GLY A 33 1.22 -4.91 -17.91
N GLY A 34 0.43 -3.84 -17.96
CA GLY A 34 -0.71 -3.58 -17.09
C GLY A 34 -2.00 -3.42 -17.89
N ALA A 35 -2.55 -4.53 -18.40
CA ALA A 35 -3.77 -4.53 -19.24
C ALA A 35 -5.00 -3.86 -18.58
N ASP A 36 -4.99 -3.71 -17.26
CA ASP A 36 -6.08 -3.09 -16.49
C ASP A 36 -5.72 -1.67 -15.99
N GLU A 37 -4.55 -1.15 -16.38
CA GLU A 37 -4.02 0.14 -15.95
C GLU A 37 -4.01 1.12 -17.11
N TYR A 38 -5.13 1.84 -17.24
CA TYR A 38 -5.33 2.77 -18.33
C TYR A 38 -5.96 4.08 -17.90
N VAL A 39 -5.74 5.09 -18.74
CA VAL A 39 -6.49 6.34 -18.79
C VAL A 39 -7.12 6.43 -20.16
N GLN A 40 -8.44 6.58 -20.21
CA GLN A 40 -9.20 6.72 -21.44
C GLN A 40 -9.80 8.13 -21.52
N TYR A 41 -9.71 8.73 -22.70
CA TYR A 41 -10.46 9.94 -23.04
C TYR A 41 -11.40 9.65 -24.20
N ARG A 42 -12.67 10.03 -24.06
CA ARG A 42 -13.69 9.89 -25.11
C ARG A 42 -14.31 11.24 -25.42
N ARG A 43 -14.42 11.56 -26.71
CA ARG A 43 -15.10 12.76 -27.18
C ARG A 43 -16.61 12.54 -27.15
N CYS A 44 -17.33 13.45 -26.51
CA CYS A 44 -18.80 13.48 -26.46
C CYS A 44 -19.26 14.90 -26.77
N GLY A 45 -19.54 15.18 -28.03
CA GLY A 45 -19.85 16.52 -28.55
C GLY A 45 -18.68 17.49 -28.38
N ASP A 46 -18.92 18.55 -27.59
CA ASP A 46 -17.96 19.57 -27.20
C ASP A 46 -17.17 19.21 -25.92
N ARG A 47 -17.52 18.09 -25.27
CA ARG A 47 -16.90 17.63 -24.03
C ARG A 47 -15.97 16.46 -24.26
N ILE A 48 -15.10 16.26 -23.27
CA ILE A 48 -14.25 15.09 -23.16
C ILE A 48 -14.59 14.42 -21.84
N LEU A 49 -14.93 13.15 -21.91
CA LEU A 49 -15.10 12.28 -20.75
C LEU A 49 -13.76 11.60 -20.47
N GLY A 50 -13.35 11.60 -19.21
CA GLY A 50 -12.19 10.84 -18.73
C GLY A 50 -12.62 9.61 -17.96
N GLU A 51 -11.91 8.50 -18.14
CA GLU A 51 -12.09 7.27 -17.38
C GLU A 51 -10.73 6.69 -16.97
N VAL A 52 -10.69 6.07 -15.79
CA VAL A 52 -9.49 5.47 -15.20
C VAL A 52 -9.81 4.04 -14.78
N GLY A 53 -9.00 3.09 -15.24
CA GLY A 53 -9.10 1.69 -14.87
C GLY A 53 -8.88 1.46 -13.36
N SER A 54 -9.83 0.78 -12.72
CA SER A 54 -9.82 0.51 -11.27
C SER A 54 -9.44 -0.93 -10.89
N ARG A 55 -9.34 -1.83 -11.87
CA ARG A 55 -9.08 -3.28 -11.71
C ARG A 55 -10.07 -4.01 -10.77
N GLN A 56 -11.21 -3.38 -10.46
CA GLN A 56 -12.25 -3.94 -9.60
C GLN A 56 -13.11 -5.01 -10.30
N TRP A 57 -12.91 -5.22 -11.59
CA TRP A 57 -13.56 -6.25 -12.40
C TRP A 57 -12.64 -7.44 -12.74
N ALA A 58 -11.36 -7.37 -12.37
CA ALA A 58 -10.41 -8.46 -12.59
C ALA A 58 -10.62 -9.62 -11.60
N ASP A 59 -10.18 -10.83 -11.94
CA ASP A 59 -10.14 -11.99 -11.03
C ASP A 59 -8.67 -12.40 -10.77
N PRO A 60 -8.16 -12.32 -9.51
CA PRO A 60 -8.85 -11.78 -8.33
C PRO A 60 -9.06 -10.26 -8.43
N GLU A 61 -10.09 -9.74 -7.76
CA GLU A 61 -10.36 -8.30 -7.69
C GLU A 61 -9.17 -7.58 -7.04
N ARG A 62 -8.72 -6.48 -7.65
CA ARG A 62 -7.59 -5.66 -7.17
C ARG A 62 -8.01 -4.20 -7.06
N PRO A 63 -8.88 -3.84 -6.10
CA PRO A 63 -9.35 -2.47 -5.97
C PRO A 63 -8.21 -1.46 -5.79
N LEU A 64 -8.44 -0.23 -6.24
CA LEU A 64 -7.54 0.87 -5.95
C LEU A 64 -7.41 1.09 -4.43
N PRO A 65 -6.22 1.46 -3.93
CA PRO A 65 -6.04 1.78 -2.52
C PRO A 65 -6.85 3.03 -2.16
N ALA A 66 -7.29 3.15 -0.91
CA ALA A 66 -8.09 4.28 -0.43
C ALA A 66 -7.46 5.64 -0.79
N SER A 67 -6.14 5.77 -0.68
CA SER A 67 -5.43 7.00 -1.05
C SER A 67 -5.52 7.36 -2.54
N ALA A 68 -5.62 6.38 -3.43
CA ALA A 68 -5.85 6.62 -4.85
C ALA A 68 -7.31 6.99 -5.12
N VAL A 69 -8.26 6.36 -4.43
CA VAL A 69 -9.69 6.73 -4.48
C VAL A 69 -9.86 8.19 -4.04
N ASP A 70 -9.25 8.59 -2.91
CA ASP A 70 -9.27 9.98 -2.43
C ASP A 70 -8.64 10.94 -3.44
N SER A 71 -7.52 10.53 -4.06
CA SER A 71 -6.85 11.34 -5.08
C SER A 71 -7.70 11.50 -6.35
N LEU A 72 -8.45 10.46 -6.75
CA LEU A 72 -9.41 10.53 -7.86
C LEU A 72 -10.59 11.45 -7.53
N ALA A 73 -11.12 11.36 -6.32
CA ALA A 73 -12.19 12.25 -5.86
C ALA A 73 -11.74 13.73 -5.88
N LEU A 74 -10.52 14.03 -5.44
CA LEU A 74 -9.93 15.39 -5.51
C LEU A 74 -9.75 15.88 -6.95
N LEU A 75 -9.58 14.97 -7.91
CA LEU A 75 -9.54 15.27 -9.34
C LEU A 75 -10.94 15.32 -9.98
N GLY A 76 -12.00 15.13 -9.21
CA GLY A 76 -13.39 15.13 -9.68
C GLY A 76 -13.80 13.86 -10.43
N PHE A 77 -13.07 12.75 -10.24
CA PHE A 77 -13.48 11.44 -10.74
C PHE A 77 -14.33 10.72 -9.70
N SER A 78 -15.41 10.07 -10.15
CA SER A 78 -16.33 9.28 -9.33
C SER A 78 -16.45 7.87 -9.87
N GLY A 79 -16.44 6.87 -9.00
CA GLY A 79 -16.67 5.46 -9.35
C GLY A 79 -18.14 5.05 -9.31
N GLY A 80 -18.44 3.80 -9.68
CA GLY A 80 -19.77 3.19 -9.45
C GLY A 80 -20.52 2.64 -10.68
N GLY A 81 -19.89 2.63 -11.86
CA GLY A 81 -20.47 2.00 -13.06
C GLY A 81 -20.40 0.46 -13.06
N PRO A 82 -20.90 -0.22 -14.12
CA PRO A 82 -20.88 -1.68 -14.23
C PRO A 82 -19.47 -2.28 -14.17
N GLU A 83 -18.49 -1.59 -14.75
CA GLU A 83 -17.06 -1.95 -14.72
C GLU A 83 -16.35 -1.38 -13.49
N ARG A 84 -17.08 -0.66 -12.63
CA ARG A 84 -16.57 0.01 -11.42
C ARG A 84 -15.33 0.89 -11.66
N ASN A 85 -15.17 1.40 -12.87
CA ASN A 85 -14.14 2.38 -13.20
C ASN A 85 -14.50 3.76 -12.63
N PHE A 86 -13.48 4.60 -12.49
CA PHE A 86 -13.64 5.98 -12.07
C PHE A 86 -13.77 6.86 -13.32
N ALA A 87 -14.83 7.64 -13.39
CA ALA A 87 -15.13 8.48 -14.54
C ALA A 87 -15.35 9.93 -14.13
N ARG A 88 -15.08 10.84 -15.07
CA ARG A 88 -15.36 12.27 -14.97
C ARG A 88 -15.97 12.75 -16.28
N GLU A 89 -17.20 13.27 -16.23
CA GLU A 89 -17.97 13.64 -17.42
C GLU A 89 -17.39 14.80 -18.24
N SER A 90 -16.58 15.65 -17.60
CA SER A 90 -15.95 16.81 -18.23
C SER A 90 -14.55 17.03 -17.69
N VAL A 91 -13.56 16.55 -18.43
CA VAL A 91 -12.13 16.83 -18.21
C VAL A 91 -11.69 18.05 -19.04
N PRO A 92 -10.50 18.62 -18.77
CA PRO A 92 -9.99 19.74 -19.55
C PRO A 92 -9.92 19.46 -21.06
N GLY A 93 -10.08 20.51 -21.87
CA GLY A 93 -10.17 20.39 -23.33
C GLY A 93 -8.84 20.58 -24.07
N SER A 94 -7.78 21.04 -23.39
CA SER A 94 -6.48 21.28 -24.00
C SER A 94 -5.55 20.07 -23.87
N LYS A 95 -4.64 19.89 -24.83
CA LYS A 95 -3.66 18.80 -24.80
C LYS A 95 -2.74 18.85 -23.59
N THR A 96 -2.33 20.04 -23.17
CA THR A 96 -1.38 20.24 -22.06
C THR A 96 -2.04 19.85 -20.75
N GLU A 97 -3.27 20.32 -20.49
CA GLU A 97 -3.98 19.95 -19.27
C GLU A 97 -4.34 18.46 -19.23
N LEU A 98 -4.70 17.86 -20.37
CA LEU A 98 -4.93 16.42 -20.46
C LEU A 98 -3.65 15.61 -20.25
N ALA A 99 -2.51 16.07 -20.75
CA ALA A 99 -1.22 15.39 -20.56
C ALA A 99 -0.77 15.44 -19.09
N GLU A 100 -0.92 16.59 -18.44
CA GLU A 100 -0.67 16.73 -17.01
C GLU A 100 -1.63 15.88 -16.17
N LEU A 101 -2.91 15.87 -16.52
CA LEU A 101 -3.90 15.02 -15.88
C LEU A 101 -3.52 13.54 -16.03
N THR A 102 -3.15 13.11 -17.24
CA THR A 102 -2.70 11.74 -17.53
C THR A 102 -1.52 11.34 -16.64
N GLU A 103 -0.49 12.18 -16.57
CA GLU A 103 0.68 11.93 -15.72
C GLU A 103 0.27 11.82 -14.24
N ARG A 104 -0.61 12.70 -13.75
CA ARG A 104 -1.11 12.63 -12.37
C ARG A 104 -1.87 11.34 -12.10
N LEU A 105 -2.73 10.91 -13.03
CA LEU A 105 -3.51 9.68 -12.92
C LEU A 105 -2.62 8.42 -12.92
N PHE A 106 -1.56 8.38 -13.71
CA PHE A 106 -0.60 7.27 -13.69
C PHE A 106 0.32 7.28 -12.48
N ARG A 107 0.60 8.44 -11.87
CA ARG A 107 1.41 8.52 -10.65
C ARG A 107 0.65 8.24 -9.35
N MET A 108 -0.66 7.99 -9.42
CA MET A 108 -1.42 7.65 -8.22
C MET A 108 -0.88 6.37 -7.56
N PRO A 109 -0.89 6.30 -6.23
CA PRO A 109 -0.50 5.09 -5.51
C PRO A 109 -1.32 3.90 -6.01
N ARG A 110 -0.69 2.81 -6.40
CA ARG A 110 -1.39 1.57 -6.71
C ARG A 110 -1.27 0.63 -5.51
N ALA A 111 -2.31 -0.16 -5.27
CA ALA A 111 -2.26 -1.22 -4.28
C ALA A 111 -1.37 -2.32 -4.87
N GLU A 112 -0.11 -2.32 -4.47
CA GLU A 112 0.81 -3.42 -4.79
C GLU A 112 0.62 -4.51 -3.73
N PRO A 113 0.64 -5.80 -4.14
CA PRO A 113 0.73 -6.89 -3.19
C PRO A 113 1.92 -6.65 -2.25
N PHE A 114 1.70 -6.78 -0.95
CA PHE A 114 2.77 -6.65 0.01
C PHE A 114 3.82 -7.73 -0.24
N THR A 115 5.10 -7.34 -0.37
CA THR A 115 6.22 -8.28 -0.55
C THR A 115 7.30 -8.08 0.49
N ARG A 116 8.09 -9.14 0.73
CA ARG A 116 9.29 -9.07 1.59
C ARG A 116 10.33 -8.10 1.03
N ASP A 117 10.37 -7.89 -0.29
CA ASP A 117 11.28 -6.94 -0.91
C ASP A 117 10.93 -5.48 -0.53
N MET A 118 9.65 -5.19 -0.28
CA MET A 118 9.24 -3.88 0.25
C MET A 118 9.77 -3.63 1.66
N VAL A 119 9.77 -4.67 2.51
CA VAL A 119 10.39 -4.62 3.85
C VAL A 119 11.90 -4.38 3.71
N GLU A 120 12.56 -5.17 2.85
CA GLU A 120 14.00 -5.07 2.63
C GLU A 120 14.40 -3.66 2.16
N ALA A 121 13.71 -3.12 1.16
CA ALA A 121 13.94 -1.78 0.65
C ALA A 121 13.79 -0.73 1.77
N ARG A 122 12.82 -0.91 2.67
CA ARG A 122 12.60 0.00 3.79
C ARG A 122 13.72 -0.07 4.83
N LEU A 123 14.20 -1.27 5.16
CA LEU A 123 15.34 -1.46 6.08
C LEU A 123 16.62 -0.83 5.51
N ARG A 124 16.91 -1.07 4.22
CA ARG A 124 18.04 -0.46 3.51
C ARG A 124 17.97 1.06 3.48
N ALA A 125 16.80 1.62 3.16
CA ALA A 125 16.59 3.08 3.13
C ALA A 125 16.77 3.74 4.51
N LYS A 126 16.62 2.98 5.59
CA LYS A 126 16.89 3.43 6.96
C LYS A 126 18.34 3.20 7.40
N GLY A 127 19.18 2.62 6.56
CA GLY A 127 20.57 2.30 6.89
C GLY A 127 20.70 1.21 7.95
N LEU A 128 19.67 0.36 8.12
CA LEU A 128 19.68 -0.72 9.10
C LEU A 128 20.45 -1.93 8.55
N HIS A 129 21.30 -2.50 9.39
CA HIS A 129 21.95 -3.78 9.12
C HIS A 129 21.05 -4.90 9.63
N TYR A 130 20.72 -5.86 8.76
CA TYR A 130 19.82 -6.96 9.08
C TYR A 130 20.35 -8.30 8.58
N LEU A 131 19.88 -9.36 9.22
CA LEU A 131 19.97 -10.74 8.78
C LEU A 131 18.63 -11.15 8.13
N ARG A 132 18.70 -12.07 7.18
CA ARG A 132 17.54 -12.65 6.51
C ARG A 132 17.60 -14.17 6.68
N ASP A 133 16.52 -14.78 7.11
CA ASP A 133 16.44 -16.24 7.29
C ASP A 133 16.03 -16.97 6.00
N GLU A 134 15.93 -18.30 6.06
CA GLU A 134 15.55 -19.15 4.92
C GLU A 134 14.11 -18.90 4.42
N ASN A 135 13.23 -18.40 5.29
CA ASN A 135 11.86 -18.01 4.93
C ASN A 135 11.78 -16.60 4.35
N GLY A 136 12.91 -15.89 4.34
CA GLY A 136 13.03 -14.53 3.86
C GLY A 136 12.59 -13.46 4.88
N ASP A 137 12.40 -13.84 6.13
CA ASP A 137 12.06 -12.95 7.24
C ASP A 137 13.32 -12.27 7.79
N PHE A 138 13.15 -11.13 8.46
CA PHE A 138 14.25 -10.23 8.79
C PHE A 138 14.48 -10.15 10.29
N GLN A 139 15.75 -10.11 10.69
CA GLN A 139 16.17 -9.86 12.07
C GLN A 139 17.22 -8.74 12.11
N PHE A 140 17.11 -7.81 13.04
CA PHE A 140 18.15 -6.80 13.29
C PHE A 140 18.10 -6.32 14.74
N ASP A 141 19.20 -5.73 15.20
CA ASP A 141 19.33 -5.19 16.55
C ASP A 141 19.18 -3.66 16.52
N ILE A 142 18.44 -3.12 17.49
CA ILE A 142 18.34 -1.68 17.73
C ILE A 142 18.87 -1.34 19.12
N ALA A 143 19.70 -0.31 19.21
CA ALA A 143 20.03 0.31 20.49
C ALA A 143 18.83 1.16 20.93
N CYS A 144 18.32 0.90 22.11
CA CYS A 144 17.25 1.71 22.70
C CYS A 144 17.84 2.65 23.75
N ASP A 145 17.37 3.89 23.80
CA ASP A 145 17.81 4.85 24.82
C ASP A 145 17.49 4.32 26.22
N GLY A 146 18.48 4.38 27.12
CA GLY A 146 18.37 3.82 28.47
C GLY A 146 18.46 2.30 28.54
N ALA A 147 18.91 1.64 27.46
CA ALA A 147 19.20 0.21 27.42
C ALA A 147 20.71 -0.06 27.41
N ASP A 148 21.19 -0.91 28.31
CA ASP A 148 22.58 -1.39 28.28
C ASP A 148 22.82 -2.44 27.18
N GLU A 149 21.74 -2.99 26.61
CA GLU A 149 21.79 -4.01 25.57
C GLU A 149 20.79 -3.72 24.46
N PRO A 150 21.11 -4.10 23.21
CA PRO A 150 20.20 -3.93 22.10
C PRO A 150 18.94 -4.77 22.27
N VAL A 151 17.84 -4.27 21.71
CA VAL A 151 16.63 -5.05 21.50
C VAL A 151 16.74 -5.69 20.12
N THR A 152 16.55 -6.99 20.05
CA THR A 152 16.45 -7.68 18.77
C THR A 152 15.03 -7.55 18.25
N ILE A 153 14.90 -7.13 17.00
CA ILE A 153 13.64 -6.98 16.27
C ILE A 153 13.59 -8.05 15.20
N TRP A 154 12.43 -8.69 15.10
CA TRP A 154 12.06 -9.64 14.07
C TRP A 154 10.89 -9.10 13.25
N ILE A 155 11.00 -9.22 11.94
CA ILE A 155 9.95 -8.88 10.99
C ILE A 155 9.65 -10.13 10.16
N ALA A 156 8.44 -10.65 10.29
CA ALA A 156 8.00 -11.87 9.62
C ALA A 156 6.73 -11.64 8.79
N VAL A 157 6.61 -12.39 7.70
CA VAL A 157 5.37 -12.44 6.90
C VAL A 157 4.81 -13.86 6.96
N GLU A 158 3.88 -14.06 7.88
CA GLU A 158 3.34 -15.37 8.25
C GLU A 158 1.90 -15.57 7.73
N GLY A 159 1.31 -16.72 8.07
CA GLY A 159 -0.08 -17.05 7.76
C GLY A 159 -0.28 -17.73 6.40
N HIS A 160 -1.50 -18.22 6.16
CA HIS A 160 -1.83 -18.86 4.89
C HIS A 160 -1.79 -17.82 3.77
N ALA A 161 -1.02 -18.09 2.72
CA ALA A 161 -0.72 -17.15 1.64
C ALA A 161 0.00 -15.85 2.08
N ALA A 162 0.79 -15.91 3.17
CA ALA A 162 1.63 -14.79 3.63
C ALA A 162 0.82 -13.51 3.95
N ASN A 163 -0.32 -13.67 4.63
CA ASN A 163 -1.29 -12.62 4.88
C ASN A 163 -1.14 -11.91 6.24
N ILE A 164 -0.17 -12.28 7.08
CA ILE A 164 0.05 -11.64 8.37
C ILE A 164 1.44 -11.01 8.36
N PHE A 165 1.49 -9.68 8.39
CA PHE A 165 2.74 -8.96 8.63
C PHE A 165 2.93 -8.77 10.12
N ARG A 166 4.04 -9.26 10.66
CA ARG A 166 4.35 -9.22 12.09
C ARG A 166 5.66 -8.52 12.34
N ILE A 167 5.66 -7.62 13.32
CA ILE A 167 6.86 -7.04 13.91
C ILE A 167 6.85 -7.38 15.39
N PHE A 168 7.93 -7.97 15.89
CA PHE A 168 8.08 -8.22 17.31
C PHE A 168 9.51 -7.98 17.76
N GLY A 169 9.67 -7.61 19.03
CA GLY A 169 10.95 -7.27 19.61
C GLY A 169 11.05 -7.75 21.03
N GLY A 170 12.25 -8.17 21.41
CA GLY A 170 12.55 -8.66 22.74
C GLY A 170 14.04 -8.54 23.04
N SER A 171 14.37 -8.46 24.32
CA SER A 171 15.75 -8.58 24.78
C SER A 171 15.94 -9.94 25.40
N ARG A 172 16.95 -10.69 24.92
CA ARG A 172 17.25 -12.05 25.41
C ARG A 172 17.98 -12.07 26.75
N ARG A 173 18.52 -10.93 27.17
CA ARG A 173 19.47 -10.83 28.28
C ARG A 173 19.06 -9.83 29.36
N ARG A 174 17.98 -9.09 29.13
CA ARG A 174 17.38 -8.27 30.19
C ARG A 174 16.84 -9.13 31.31
N PRO A 175 17.02 -8.71 32.58
CA PRO A 175 16.41 -9.37 33.71
C PRO A 175 14.89 -9.38 33.55
N LEU A 176 14.31 -10.57 33.59
CA LEU A 176 12.88 -10.72 33.68
C LEU A 176 12.41 -10.41 35.11
N PRO A 177 11.15 -9.99 35.30
CA PRO A 177 10.54 -9.91 36.63
C PRO A 177 10.72 -11.21 37.43
N ALA A 178 10.71 -11.10 38.75
CA ALA A 178 11.04 -12.22 39.63
C ALA A 178 10.02 -13.37 39.49
N THR A 179 8.78 -13.04 39.12
CA THR A 179 7.72 -14.01 38.85
C THR A 179 7.01 -13.73 37.53
N ARG A 180 6.37 -14.78 36.99
CA ARG A 180 5.57 -14.68 35.77
C ARG A 180 4.32 -13.84 36.00
N GLU A 181 3.74 -13.90 37.19
CA GLU A 181 2.59 -13.09 37.60
C GLU A 181 2.94 -11.60 37.56
N GLU A 182 4.09 -11.21 38.11
CA GLU A 182 4.56 -9.82 38.07
C GLU A 182 4.79 -9.35 36.63
N ALA A 183 5.37 -10.20 35.77
CA ALA A 183 5.51 -9.90 34.35
C ALA A 183 4.15 -9.71 33.67
N LEU A 184 3.15 -10.53 34.01
CA LEU A 184 1.84 -10.46 33.40
C LEU A 184 1.10 -9.19 33.81
N GLU A 185 1.21 -8.78 35.07
CA GLU A 185 0.68 -7.51 35.56
C GLU A 185 1.28 -6.31 34.82
N ARG A 186 2.61 -6.32 34.61
CA ARG A 186 3.30 -5.28 33.84
C ARG A 186 2.86 -5.25 32.37
N CYS A 187 2.73 -6.41 31.72
CA CYS A 187 2.22 -6.48 30.35
C CYS A 187 0.77 -5.95 30.26
N ASN A 188 -0.09 -6.33 31.21
CA ASN A 188 -1.47 -5.86 31.27
C ASN A 188 -1.57 -4.34 31.50
N GLN A 189 -0.70 -3.78 32.35
CA GLN A 189 -0.62 -2.35 32.54
C GLN A 189 -0.20 -1.65 31.25
N TRP A 190 0.88 -2.11 30.61
CA TRP A 190 1.36 -1.56 29.34
C TRP A 190 0.27 -1.57 28.27
N ASN A 191 -0.41 -2.71 28.09
CA ASN A 191 -1.47 -2.87 27.08
C ASN A 191 -2.72 -2.03 27.38
N ARG A 192 -2.93 -1.61 28.63
CA ARG A 192 -4.01 -0.68 28.99
C ARG A 192 -3.66 0.75 28.62
N GLU A 193 -2.38 1.10 28.75
CA GLU A 193 -1.85 2.44 28.51
C GLU A 193 -1.47 2.67 27.03
N HIS A 194 -1.17 1.60 26.29
CA HIS A 194 -0.66 1.64 24.93
C HIS A 194 -1.49 0.80 23.99
N ARG A 195 -1.90 1.39 22.85
CA ARG A 195 -2.62 0.67 21.80
C ARG A 195 -1.70 -0.27 21.01
N TRP A 196 -0.44 0.14 20.77
CA TRP A 196 0.61 -0.66 20.14
C TRP A 196 2.00 -0.18 20.59
N ALA A 197 3.02 -1.03 20.60
CA ALA A 197 2.95 -2.50 20.43
C ALA A 197 2.35 -3.17 21.67
N THR A 198 1.77 -4.36 21.51
CA THR A 198 1.23 -5.15 22.64
C THR A 198 2.36 -5.92 23.32
N ALA A 199 2.45 -5.83 24.64
CA ALA A 199 3.35 -6.63 25.45
C ALA A 199 2.73 -8.01 25.74
N VAL A 200 3.50 -9.07 25.49
CA VAL A 200 3.07 -10.46 25.64
C VAL A 200 4.13 -11.26 26.40
N ILE A 201 3.68 -12.31 27.09
CA ILE A 201 4.54 -13.34 27.65
C ILE A 201 4.44 -14.55 26.75
N GLU A 202 5.58 -15.07 26.32
CA GLU A 202 5.66 -16.33 25.59
C GLU A 202 6.43 -17.35 26.43
N ASP A 203 5.85 -18.53 26.58
CA ASP A 203 6.48 -19.67 27.23
C ASP A 203 7.30 -20.43 26.19
N GLY A 204 8.56 -20.75 26.53
CA GLY A 204 9.50 -21.48 25.71
C GLY A 204 10.13 -22.66 26.46
N GLU A 205 11.01 -23.40 25.79
CA GLU A 205 11.61 -24.63 26.32
C GLU A 205 12.42 -24.43 27.61
N HIS A 206 12.92 -23.22 27.84
CA HIS A 206 13.80 -22.89 28.97
C HIS A 206 13.21 -21.87 29.95
N GLY A 207 11.89 -21.68 29.92
CA GLY A 207 11.19 -20.69 30.75
C GLY A 207 10.33 -19.77 29.90
N TRP A 208 10.07 -18.56 30.37
CA TRP A 208 9.24 -17.58 29.65
C TRP A 208 10.05 -16.34 29.28
N SER A 209 9.53 -15.56 28.34
CA SER A 209 10.14 -14.31 27.88
C SER A 209 9.05 -13.26 27.61
N VAL A 210 9.43 -11.99 27.68
CA VAL A 210 8.53 -10.86 27.39
C VAL A 210 8.89 -10.27 26.03
N PHE A 211 7.89 -10.12 25.18
CA PHE A 211 8.02 -9.51 23.86
C PHE A 211 7.04 -8.35 23.71
N ALA A 212 7.43 -7.36 22.92
CA ALA A 212 6.52 -6.36 22.37
C ALA A 212 6.22 -6.73 20.91
N LYS A 213 4.95 -6.83 20.53
CA LYS A 213 4.52 -7.35 19.23
C LYS A 213 3.37 -6.53 18.63
N THR A 214 3.40 -6.39 17.31
CA THR A 214 2.32 -5.85 16.48
C THR A 214 2.14 -6.72 15.25
N ASP A 215 0.89 -7.08 14.99
CA ASP A 215 0.46 -7.82 13.80
C ASP A 215 -0.45 -6.93 12.94
N ALA A 216 -0.33 -7.06 11.62
CA ALA A 216 -1.19 -6.46 10.63
C ALA A 216 -1.70 -7.54 9.66
N ASP A 217 -3.03 -7.62 9.50
CA ASP A 217 -3.67 -8.50 8.53
C ASP A 217 -3.60 -7.84 7.13
N LEU A 218 -2.84 -8.45 6.24
CA LEU A 218 -2.66 -8.03 4.85
C LEU A 218 -3.84 -8.49 3.96
N ALA A 219 -4.63 -9.49 4.39
CA ALA A 219 -5.85 -9.91 3.69
C ALA A 219 -7.05 -8.99 3.99
N ALA A 220 -7.06 -8.30 5.12
CA ALA A 220 -8.16 -7.41 5.51
C ALA A 220 -8.33 -6.17 4.61
N HIS A 221 -7.35 -5.84 3.76
CA HIS A 221 -7.44 -4.72 2.83
C HIS A 221 -8.19 -5.04 1.52
N SER A 222 -8.74 -6.25 1.35
CA SER A 222 -9.63 -6.61 0.24
C SER A 222 -11.09 -6.87 0.63
N ARG A 223 -11.46 -6.72 1.93
CA ARG A 223 -12.81 -7.12 2.43
C ARG A 223 -13.55 -6.07 3.26
N VAL A 224 -13.25 -4.78 3.11
CA VAL A 224 -14.05 -3.72 3.74
C VAL A 224 -15.04 -3.12 2.73
N LEU A 225 -15.98 -3.92 2.23
CA LEU A 225 -17.26 -3.47 1.65
C LEU A 225 -18.23 -4.67 1.63
N ASP A 226 -18.57 -5.19 2.80
CA ASP A 226 -19.77 -6.01 2.99
C ASP A 226 -20.26 -5.85 4.44
N LEU A 227 -20.50 -4.60 4.82
CA LEU A 227 -21.28 -4.26 6.00
C LEU A 227 -22.25 -3.15 5.61
N ASP A 228 -23.31 -3.55 4.92
CA ASP A 228 -24.65 -2.97 5.05
C ASP A 228 -25.68 -4.03 4.59
N ARG A 229 -26.21 -4.75 5.57
CA ARG A 229 -27.52 -5.40 5.53
C ARG A 229 -28.28 -4.99 6.78
#